data_AF-A0A853JU82-F1
#
_entry.id   AF-A0A853JU82-F1
#
_cell.length_a   1.000
_cell.length_b   1.000
_cell.length_c   1.000
_cell.angle_alpha   90.00
_cell.angle_beta   90.00
_cell.angle_gamma   90.00
#
_symmetry.space_group_name_H-M   'P 1'
#
loop_
_entity.id
_entity.type
_entity.pdbx_description
1 polymer ?
#
loop_
_entity_poly.entity_id
_entity_poly.type
_entity_poly.pdbx_seq_one_letter_code
_entity_poly.pdbx_strand_id
1 'polypeptide(L)'
;MGQLLIACETLKDEIQKVMDLHQLEIPVHWMGNSLHNAPDRLREALQEVLGSITDLDQVLLGYGNCGNGLVGIECPGAAMVIPRFGDCIDMLLNDNSALDEIRSNTYFLTKGWLRGECPVTKDLNYQLKRYGKEQGCCRIRWPERSNRL
;
A
#
# COMPACT_ATOMS: atom_id res chain seq x y z
N MET A 1 13.14 9.22 23.71
CA MET A 1 13.57 8.31 22.64
C MET A 1 13.10 8.87 21.33
N GLY A 2 13.97 8.98 20.33
CA GLY A 2 13.62 9.42 18.99
C GLY A 2 12.95 8.28 18.21
N GLN A 3 11.70 8.46 17.80
CA GLN A 3 10.95 7.49 16.99
C GLN A 3 10.55 8.12 15.65
N LEU A 4 10.50 7.31 14.60
CA LEU A 4 9.91 7.70 13.32
C LEU A 4 9.03 6.57 12.80
N LEU A 5 7.83 6.92 12.33
CA LEU A 5 6.98 6.02 11.56
C LEU A 5 7.18 6.28 10.07
N ILE A 6 7.55 5.26 9.30
CA ILE A 6 7.57 5.33 7.83
C ILE A 6 6.36 4.53 7.34
N ALA A 7 5.47 5.15 6.57
CA ALA A 7 4.23 4.51 6.15
C ALA A 7 3.80 4.92 4.75
N CYS A 8 3.02 4.05 4.10
CA CYS A 8 2.38 4.36 2.82
C CYS A 8 1.24 5.35 3.02
N GLU A 9 1.12 6.35 2.16
CA GLU A 9 0.00 7.31 2.16
C GLU A 9 -1.39 6.66 2.07
N THR A 10 -1.44 5.43 1.57
CA THR A 10 -2.65 4.60 1.53
C THR A 10 -3.28 4.39 2.91
N LEU A 11 -2.47 4.26 3.97
CA LEU A 11 -2.91 4.02 5.34
C LEU A 11 -3.02 5.31 6.17
N LYS A 12 -2.96 6.47 5.52
CA LYS A 12 -2.85 7.76 6.22
C LYS A 12 -4.03 8.04 7.15
N ASP A 13 -5.25 7.74 6.70
CA ASP A 13 -6.45 8.01 7.48
C ASP A 13 -6.49 7.10 8.73
N GLU A 14 -6.13 5.83 8.59
CA GLU A 14 -6.13 4.83 9.66
C GLU A 14 -5.04 5.13 10.69
N ILE A 15 -3.81 5.41 10.23
CA ILE A 15 -2.68 5.76 11.11
C ILE A 15 -2.99 7.04 11.88
N GLN A 16 -3.45 8.09 11.21
CA GLN A 16 -3.80 9.35 11.89
C GLN A 16 -4.91 9.13 12.92
N LYS A 17 -5.90 8.31 12.59
CA LYS A 17 -6.99 7.99 13.53
C LYS A 17 -6.45 7.30 14.79
N VAL A 18 -5.53 6.34 14.66
CA VAL A 18 -4.89 5.67 15.79
C VAL A 18 -4.04 6.66 16.60
N MET A 19 -3.27 7.51 15.94
CA MET A 19 -2.46 8.54 16.60
C MET A 19 -3.34 9.49 17.43
N ASP A 20 -4.45 9.97 16.87
CA ASP A 20 -5.37 10.87 17.56
C ASP A 20 -6.05 10.17 18.76
N LEU A 21 -6.51 8.93 18.57
CA LEU A 21 -7.18 8.13 19.61
C LEU A 21 -6.27 7.90 20.83
N HIS A 22 -4.99 7.66 20.57
CA HIS A 22 -4.00 7.34 21.61
C HIS A 22 -3.11 8.52 21.98
N GLN A 23 -3.36 9.73 21.45
CA GLN A 23 -2.57 10.94 21.68
C GLN A 23 -1.06 10.71 21.43
N LEU A 24 -0.74 10.05 20.31
CA LEU A 24 0.62 9.73 19.92
C LEU A 24 1.21 10.87 19.07
N GLU A 25 2.39 11.35 19.44
CA GLU A 25 3.12 12.40 18.73
C GLU A 25 4.39 11.83 18.06
N ILE A 26 4.22 10.79 17.25
CA ILE A 26 5.31 10.16 16.50
C ILE A 26 5.42 10.85 15.13
N PRO A 27 6.58 11.40 14.74
CA PRO A 27 6.80 11.91 13.40
C PRO A 27 6.52 10.83 12.34
N VAL A 28 5.89 11.20 11.23
CA VAL A 28 5.55 10.27 10.14
C VAL A 28 6.19 10.70 8.83
N HIS A 29 6.96 9.80 8.23
CA HIS A 29 7.42 9.90 6.86
C HIS A 29 6.46 9.16 5.92
N TRP A 30 5.73 9.91 5.10
CA TRP A 30 4.78 9.35 4.14
C TRP A 30 5.44 9.01 2.82
N MET A 31 5.27 7.79 2.34
CA MET A 31 5.73 7.37 1.03
C MET A 31 4.57 7.18 0.05
N GLY A 32 4.82 7.53 -1.22
CA GLY A 32 3.83 7.44 -2.28
C GLY A 32 3.36 6.00 -2.52
N ASN A 33 2.05 5.84 -2.75
CA ASN A 33 1.45 4.52 -2.96
C ASN A 33 1.97 3.80 -4.21
N SER A 34 2.42 4.55 -5.23
CA SER A 34 2.90 4.03 -6.51
C SER A 34 4.15 3.16 -6.42
N LEU A 35 4.89 3.22 -5.31
CA LEU A 35 6.07 2.38 -5.04
C LEU A 35 5.71 0.88 -4.99
N HIS A 36 4.47 0.53 -4.66
CA HIS A 36 4.02 -0.87 -4.60
C HIS A 36 3.90 -1.53 -5.98
N ASN A 37 3.98 -0.76 -7.07
CA ASN A 37 4.01 -1.34 -8.42
C ASN A 37 5.33 -2.05 -8.74
N ALA A 38 6.39 -1.82 -7.97
CA ALA A 38 7.69 -2.44 -8.15
C ALA A 38 8.38 -2.65 -6.79
N PRO A 39 8.33 -3.86 -6.21
CA PRO A 39 8.88 -4.14 -4.88
C PRO A 39 10.36 -3.74 -4.69
N ASP A 40 11.19 -3.89 -5.73
CA ASP A 40 12.59 -3.47 -5.66
C ASP A 40 12.73 -1.94 -5.54
N ARG A 41 11.88 -1.16 -6.22
CA ARG A 41 11.86 0.30 -6.06
C ARG A 41 11.37 0.73 -4.69
N LEU A 42 10.39 0.00 -4.13
CA LEU A 42 9.94 0.24 -2.75
C LEU A 42 11.11 0.00 -1.77
N ARG A 43 11.87 -1.09 -1.97
CA ARG A 43 13.05 -1.39 -1.16
C ARG A 43 14.10 -0.29 -1.23
N GLU A 44 14.45 0.14 -2.44
CA GLU A 44 15.43 1.21 -2.67
C GLU A 44 15.00 2.52 -2.00
N ALA A 45 13.75 2.93 -2.19
CA ALA A 45 13.22 4.15 -1.59
C ALA A 45 13.15 4.06 -0.06
N LEU A 46 12.76 2.90 0.50
CA LEU A 46 12.80 2.68 1.94
C LEU A 46 14.23 2.77 2.48
N GLN A 47 15.18 2.15 1.79
CA GLN A 47 16.58 2.16 2.21
C GLN A 47 17.20 3.56 2.15
N GLU A 48 16.82 4.37 1.16
CA GLU A 48 17.22 5.78 1.07
C GLU A 48 16.71 6.59 2.27
N VAL A 49 15.42 6.44 2.61
CA VAL A 49 14.84 7.11 3.78
C VAL A 49 15.55 6.63 5.06
N LEU A 50 15.69 5.31 5.25
CA LEU A 50 16.36 4.73 6.41
C LEU A 50 17.82 5.19 6.55
N GLY A 51 18.54 5.34 5.44
CA GLY A 51 19.92 5.80 5.42
C GLY A 51 20.09 7.31 5.65
N SER A 52 19.05 8.11 5.38
CA SER A 52 19.06 9.57 5.59
C SER A 52 18.85 10.00 7.05
N ILE A 53 18.42 9.08 7.90
CA ILE A 53 18.01 9.40 9.27
C ILE A 53 19.13 9.09 10.25
N THR A 54 19.49 10.06 11.07
CA THR A 54 20.42 9.91 12.18
C THR A 54 19.68 10.05 13.52
N ASP A 55 20.28 9.54 14.60
CA ASP A 55 19.86 9.79 15.99
C ASP A 55 18.43 9.32 16.33
N LEU A 56 17.98 8.19 15.75
CA LEU A 56 16.76 7.50 16.16
C LEU A 56 17.07 6.28 17.02
N ASP A 57 16.26 6.07 18.04
CA ASP A 57 16.28 4.82 18.80
C ASP A 57 15.48 3.72 18.09
N GLN A 58 14.43 4.11 17.37
CA GLN A 58 13.50 3.17 16.74
C GLN A 58 12.84 3.72 15.47
N VAL A 59 12.69 2.86 14.48
CA VAL A 59 11.89 3.08 13.27
C VAL A 59 10.73 2.10 13.25
N LEU A 60 9.51 2.62 13.13
CA LEU A 60 8.29 1.86 12.95
C LEU A 60 7.95 1.82 11.45
N LEU A 61 7.64 0.65 10.90
CA LEU A 61 7.18 0.52 9.53
C LEU A 61 5.67 0.28 9.50
N GLY A 62 4.91 1.21 8.93
CA GLY A 62 3.49 1.03 8.59
C GLY A 62 3.32 0.19 7.33
N TYR A 63 4.03 -0.94 7.25
CA TYR A 63 4.14 -1.81 6.09
C TYR A 63 4.08 -3.28 6.49
N GLY A 64 3.47 -4.10 5.62
CA GLY A 64 3.60 -5.55 5.71
C GLY A 64 4.82 -5.98 4.89
N ASN A 65 4.85 -7.23 4.44
CA ASN A 65 5.88 -7.70 3.51
C ASN A 65 5.79 -7.04 2.11
N CYS A 66 4.62 -6.55 1.70
CA CYS A 66 4.35 -5.80 0.47
C CYS A 66 5.01 -6.41 -0.78
N GLY A 67 4.83 -7.71 -1.01
CA GLY A 67 5.42 -8.41 -2.15
C GLY A 67 6.93 -8.56 -2.07
N ASN A 68 7.50 -8.72 -0.87
CA ASN A 68 8.93 -8.77 -0.56
C ASN A 68 9.69 -7.44 -0.70
N GLY A 69 8.98 -6.31 -0.72
CA GLY A 69 9.59 -4.98 -0.79
C GLY A 69 10.43 -4.62 0.44
N LEU A 70 10.23 -5.30 1.57
CA LEU A 70 10.98 -5.07 2.80
C LEU A 70 12.15 -6.05 2.99
N VAL A 71 12.25 -7.10 2.17
CA VAL A 71 13.33 -8.09 2.33
C VAL A 71 14.68 -7.42 2.08
N GLY A 72 15.61 -7.52 3.04
CA GLY A 72 16.98 -7.00 2.90
C GLY A 72 17.14 -5.51 3.23
N ILE A 73 16.12 -4.84 3.74
CA ILE A 73 16.29 -3.48 4.29
C ILE A 73 17.02 -3.54 5.64
N GLU A 74 17.85 -2.53 5.89
CA GLU A 74 18.65 -2.44 7.11
C GLU A 74 18.59 -1.03 7.70
N CYS A 75 18.65 -0.95 9.03
CA CYS A 75 18.79 0.31 9.77
C CYS A 75 19.72 0.09 10.97
N PRO A 76 21.05 0.08 10.77
CA PRO A 76 22.00 -0.28 11.83
C PRO A 76 21.98 0.63 13.05
N GLY A 77 21.48 1.87 12.91
CA GLY A 77 21.44 2.88 13.96
C GLY A 77 20.21 2.86 14.84
N ALA A 78 19.17 2.08 14.51
CA ALA A 78 17.88 2.10 15.23
C ALA A 78 17.22 0.72 15.25
N ALA A 79 16.39 0.46 16.27
CA ALA A 79 15.56 -0.73 16.29
C ALA A 79 14.46 -0.63 15.21
N MET A 80 14.38 -1.59 14.30
CA MET A 80 13.33 -1.63 13.28
C MET A 80 12.16 -2.51 13.73
N VAL A 81 10.96 -1.95 13.73
CA VAL A 81 9.72 -2.67 14.08
C VAL A 81 8.82 -2.77 12.86
N ILE A 82 8.47 -4.01 12.50
CA ILE A 82 7.63 -4.33 11.35
C ILE A 82 6.43 -5.13 11.85
N PRO A 83 5.19 -4.71 11.53
CA PRO A 83 4.01 -5.46 11.90
C PRO A 83 3.93 -6.74 11.05
N ARG A 84 3.51 -7.85 11.67
CA ARG A 84 3.52 -9.18 11.04
C ARG A 84 2.31 -9.36 10.10
N PHE A 85 2.34 -8.70 8.96
CA PHE A 85 1.30 -8.79 7.92
C PHE A 85 1.91 -8.94 6.52
N GLY A 86 1.13 -9.48 5.59
CA GLY A 86 1.51 -9.61 4.18
C GLY A 86 1.57 -8.26 3.45
N ASP A 87 0.62 -7.36 3.67
CA ASP A 87 0.57 -5.99 3.14
C ASP A 87 -0.50 -5.16 3.87
N CYS A 88 -0.84 -3.98 3.34
CA CYS A 88 -1.89 -3.12 3.88
C CYS A 88 -3.31 -3.68 3.76
N ILE A 89 -3.61 -4.54 2.78
CA ILE A 89 -4.92 -5.19 2.66
C ILE A 89 -5.09 -6.19 3.81
N ASP A 90 -4.05 -6.98 4.07
CA ASP A 90 -4.00 -7.91 5.21
C ASP A 90 -4.21 -7.16 6.55
N MET A 91 -3.52 -6.04 6.75
CA MET A 91 -3.72 -5.19 7.93
C MET A 91 -5.15 -4.67 8.08
N LEU A 92 -5.76 -4.22 6.99
CA LEU A 92 -7.10 -3.63 7.01
C LEU A 92 -8.19 -4.69 7.23
N LEU A 93 -7.98 -5.90 6.70
CA LEU A 93 -8.93 -7.00 6.83
C LEU A 93 -8.73 -7.84 8.10
N ASN A 94 -7.55 -7.77 8.72
CA ASN A 94 -7.09 -8.40 9.96
C ASN A 94 -7.90 -9.59 10.47
N ASP A 95 -7.25 -10.76 10.60
CA ASP A 95 -7.85 -11.99 11.12
C ASP A 95 -9.06 -12.48 10.29
N ASN A 96 -9.00 -12.22 8.98
CA ASN A 96 -10.00 -12.71 8.05
C ASN A 96 -9.60 -14.07 7.49
N SER A 97 -10.28 -15.13 7.92
CA SER A 97 -10.04 -16.50 7.44
C SER A 97 -10.18 -16.68 5.92
N ALA A 98 -10.86 -15.77 5.22
CA ALA A 98 -11.03 -15.79 3.77
C ALA A 98 -10.05 -14.86 3.03
N LEU A 99 -9.02 -14.33 3.69
CA LEU A 99 -8.10 -13.32 3.14
C LEU A 99 -7.55 -13.69 1.74
N ASP A 100 -7.12 -14.94 1.54
CA ASP A 100 -6.56 -15.40 0.26
C ASP A 100 -7.60 -15.43 -0.86
N GLU A 101 -8.84 -15.82 -0.54
CA GLU A 101 -9.96 -15.81 -1.48
C GLU A 101 -10.33 -14.38 -1.89
N ILE A 102 -10.45 -13.48 -0.91
CA ILE A 102 -10.81 -12.08 -1.14
C ILE A 102 -9.72 -11.42 -1.99
N ARG A 103 -8.43 -11.62 -1.66
CA ARG A 103 -7.28 -11.12 -2.43
C ARG A 103 -7.28 -11.54 -3.90
N SER A 104 -7.72 -12.76 -4.18
CA SER A 104 -7.66 -13.32 -5.53
C SER A 104 -8.81 -12.87 -6.43
N ASN A 105 -9.95 -12.47 -5.85
CA ASN A 105 -11.19 -12.27 -6.59
C ASN A 105 -11.84 -10.89 -6.40
N THR A 106 -11.22 -9.99 -5.64
CA THR A 106 -11.84 -8.71 -5.24
C THR A 106 -10.95 -7.52 -5.58
N TYR A 107 -11.57 -6.45 -6.08
CA TYR A 107 -10.94 -5.14 -6.16
C TYR A 107 -11.05 -4.42 -4.82
N PHE A 108 -9.92 -4.03 -4.26
CA PHE A 108 -9.86 -3.23 -3.03
C PHE A 108 -9.74 -1.76 -3.38
N LEU A 109 -10.69 -0.96 -2.88
CA LEU A 109 -10.71 0.49 -3.08
C LEU A 109 -11.03 1.16 -1.75
N THR A 110 -10.03 1.77 -1.12
CA THR A 110 -10.24 2.67 0.01
C THR A 110 -10.05 4.13 -0.43
N LYS A 111 -10.48 5.07 0.40
CA LYS A 111 -10.25 6.51 0.15
C LYS A 111 -8.76 6.81 -0.05
N GLY A 112 -7.87 6.16 0.72
CA GLY A 112 -6.42 6.29 0.56
C GLY A 112 -5.93 5.85 -0.81
N TRP A 113 -6.41 4.71 -1.33
CA TRP A 113 -6.06 4.22 -2.67
C TRP A 113 -6.50 5.18 -3.77
N LEU A 114 -7.66 5.82 -3.59
CA LEU A 114 -8.24 6.74 -4.58
C LEU A 114 -7.56 8.12 -4.62
N ARG A 115 -6.80 8.51 -3.59
CA ARG A 115 -6.08 9.81 -3.56
C ARG A 115 -4.82 9.81 -4.42
N GLY A 116 -4.15 8.66 -4.54
CA GLY A 116 -2.98 8.53 -5.40
C GLY A 116 -3.36 8.25 -6.86
N GLU A 117 -2.42 7.73 -7.64
CA GLU A 117 -2.74 7.28 -8.99
C GLU A 117 -3.67 6.07 -8.93
N CYS A 118 -4.95 6.28 -9.27
CA CYS A 118 -5.97 5.24 -9.23
C CYS A 118 -5.65 4.14 -10.27
N PRO A 119 -5.45 2.88 -9.86
CA PRO A 119 -5.16 1.78 -10.79
C PRO A 119 -6.28 1.57 -11.81
N VAL A 120 -7.54 1.80 -11.41
CA VAL A 120 -8.71 1.65 -12.29
C VAL A 120 -8.70 2.67 -13.43
N THR A 121 -8.37 3.93 -13.15
CA THR A 121 -8.30 4.95 -14.21
C THR A 121 -7.10 4.72 -15.12
N LYS A 122 -5.97 4.25 -14.57
CA LYS A 122 -4.80 3.84 -15.36
C LYS A 122 -5.12 2.67 -16.29
N ASP A 123 -5.74 1.62 -15.77
CA ASP A 123 -6.13 0.47 -16.58
C ASP A 123 -7.14 0.90 -17.64
N LEU A 124 -8.15 1.70 -17.30
CA LEU A 124 -9.08 2.29 -18.28
C LEU A 124 -8.35 3.04 -19.40
N ASN A 125 -7.44 3.95 -19.04
CA ASN A 125 -6.66 4.70 -20.03
C ASN A 125 -5.78 3.78 -20.89
N TYR A 126 -5.19 2.74 -20.30
CA TYR A 126 -4.42 1.73 -21.03
C TYR A 126 -5.30 0.97 -22.04
N GLN A 127 -6.47 0.47 -21.62
CA GLN A 127 -7.39 -0.24 -22.50
C GLN A 127 -7.90 0.67 -23.62
N LEU A 128 -8.27 1.92 -23.31
CA LEU A 128 -8.71 2.90 -24.31
C LEU A 128 -7.61 3.21 -25.33
N LYS A 129 -6.37 3.39 -24.87
CA LYS A 129 -5.23 3.65 -25.75
C LYS A 129 -4.91 2.45 -26.65
N ARG A 130 -5.02 1.24 -26.12
CA ARG A 130 -4.65 0.01 -26.83
C ARG A 130 -5.73 -0.48 -27.79
N TYR A 131 -7.01 -0.30 -27.46
CA TYR A 131 -8.13 -0.93 -28.18
C TYR A 131 -9.15 0.07 -28.73
N GLY A 132 -8.97 1.37 -28.48
CA GLY A 132 -9.95 2.40 -28.86
C GLY A 132 -11.19 2.39 -27.98
N LYS A 133 -12.05 3.40 -28.16
CA LYS A 133 -13.18 3.68 -27.25
C LYS A 133 -14.23 2.56 -27.22
N GLU A 134 -14.58 1.98 -28.37
CA GLU A 134 -15.60 0.92 -28.45
C GLU A 134 -15.17 -0.36 -27.71
N GLN A 135 -13.98 -0.89 -28.02
CA GLN A 135 -13.53 -2.15 -27.43
C GLN A 135 -12.96 -1.98 -26.02
N GLY A 136 -12.32 -0.83 -25.74
CA GLY A 136 -11.79 -0.51 -24.42
C GLY A 136 -12.89 -0.40 -23.35
N CYS A 137 -14.01 0.27 -23.65
CA CYS A 137 -15.13 0.37 -22.73
C CYS A 137 -15.82 -0.98 -22.46
N CYS A 138 -15.99 -1.83 -23.48
CA CYS A 138 -16.62 -3.15 -23.33
C CYS A 138 -15.82 -4.11 -22.46
N ARG A 139 -14.49 -3.97 -22.39
CA ARG A 139 -13.62 -4.83 -21.58
C ARG A 139 -13.62 -4.50 -20.09
N ILE A 140 -14.04 -3.29 -19.73
CA ILE A 140 -14.12 -2.82 -18.34
C ILE A 140 -15.55 -2.91 -17.83
N ARG A 141 -16.54 -3.00 -18.74
CA ARG A 141 -17.87 -3.47 -18.38
C ARG A 141 -17.75 -4.91 -17.90
N TRP A 142 -18.09 -5.13 -16.62
CA TRP A 142 -18.48 -6.45 -16.15
C TRP A 142 -19.50 -7.00 -17.13
N PRO A 143 -19.33 -8.22 -17.67
CA PRO A 143 -20.37 -8.79 -18.51
C PRO A 143 -21.61 -8.86 -17.63
N GLU A 144 -22.60 -8.00 -17.90
CA GLU A 144 -23.97 -8.36 -17.64
C GLU A 144 -24.08 -9.77 -18.20
N ARG A 145 -24.27 -10.76 -17.31
CA ARG A 145 -24.52 -12.13 -17.73
C ARG A 145 -25.75 -12.04 -18.61
N SER A 146 -25.55 -11.87 -19.91
CA SER A 146 -26.58 -12.06 -20.89
C SER A 146 -26.91 -13.53 -20.75
N ASN A 147 -28.06 -13.82 -20.13
CA ASN A 147 -28.74 -15.09 -20.28
C ASN A 147 -28.77 -15.41 -21.79
N ARG A 148 -27.80 -16.20 -22.24
CA ARG A 148 -27.98 -17.06 -23.40
C ARG A 148 -28.48 -18.39 -22.85
N LEU A 149 -29.79 -18.44 -22.68
CA LEU A 149 -30.56 -19.64 -23.01
C LEU A 149 -30.97 -19.52 -24.47
#